data_AF-A0A7V9AL71-F1
#
_entry.id   AF-A0A7V9AL71-F1
#
_cell.length_a   1.000
_cell.length_b   1.000
_cell.length_c   1.000
_cell.angle_alpha   90.00
_cell.angle_beta   90.00
_cell.angle_gamma   90.00
#
_symmetry.space_group_name_H-M   'P 1'
#
loop_
_entity.id
_entity.type
_entity.pdbx_description
1 polymer ?
#
loop_
_entity_poly.entity_id
_entity_poly.type
_entity_poly.pdbx_seq_one_letter_code
_entity_poly.pdbx_strand_id
1 'polypeptide(L)'
;MRRPGKKYVIVRRAMRPGLATLAACSVAALIGGGYAERPESAVIVLGSLVLIAILSPGGALGGVILALPTAYTLHPFPVGSFSLLEVGIMCLAVGVGATVLRSGWRSIQAAWRVWSDQLSITLPAAAIIAAAGVAFATLPRDAERDVALREIRVTLMEPLILFGVALLVMRDPLSRRWAWVCAVTIGAVIGAGASVQVLGGFGGVESGVLTRATGIYSHPNNLALFLERTFLLSLPMLLVRPRDPLLWLAAGLQLAGIALTFSRGAVLAVCVGVGVVLLLLGMRVWLKAGVAVALGAGAVFFAISRERLLDMGGSGSEPTRFAIW
;
A
#
# COMPACT_ATOMS: atom_id res chain seq x y z
N MET A 1 14.51 -17.21 23.14
CA MET A 1 14.37 -15.76 22.85
C MET A 1 15.63 -15.03 23.33
N ARG A 2 16.55 -14.68 22.42
CA ARG A 2 17.76 -13.91 22.76
C ARG A 2 17.36 -12.46 23.08
N ARG A 3 17.76 -11.94 24.25
CA ARG A 3 17.55 -10.53 24.61
C ARG A 3 18.16 -9.64 23.53
N PRO A 4 17.43 -8.67 22.95
CA PRO A 4 18.01 -7.74 22.00
C PRO A 4 19.06 -6.90 22.73
N GLY A 5 20.32 -7.04 22.31
CA GLY A 5 21.42 -6.23 22.83
C GLY A 5 21.16 -4.74 22.63
N LYS A 6 21.62 -3.92 23.58
CA LYS A 6 21.51 -2.45 23.67
C LYS A 6 22.21 -1.67 22.52
N LYS A 7 22.08 -2.08 21.26
CA LYS A 7 22.71 -1.41 20.12
C LYS A 7 21.63 -1.11 19.10
N TYR A 8 21.05 0.09 19.13
CA TYR A 8 20.55 0.88 17.99
C TYR A 8 19.81 2.11 18.56
N VAL A 9 20.59 3.06 19.13
CA VAL A 9 20.10 4.32 19.74
C VAL A 9 20.02 5.45 18.70
N ILE A 10 19.91 5.13 17.41
CA ILE A 10 20.18 6.11 16.34
C ILE A 10 18.98 7.03 16.05
N VAL A 11 17.75 6.67 16.46
CA VAL A 11 16.54 7.46 16.13
C VAL A 11 15.80 8.02 17.36
N ARG A 12 16.35 7.88 18.58
CA ARG A 12 15.65 8.34 19.80
C ARG A 12 15.70 9.85 20.07
N ARG A 13 16.50 10.61 19.32
CA ARG A 13 16.81 12.02 19.64
C ARG A 13 16.19 13.07 18.71
N ALA A 14 15.47 12.68 17.67
CA ALA A 14 14.66 13.64 16.93
C ALA A 14 13.51 14.10 17.83
N MET A 15 13.31 15.42 17.90
CA MET A 15 12.37 16.08 18.80
C MET A 15 10.98 15.41 18.75
N ARG A 16 10.21 15.54 19.83
CA ARG A 16 8.81 15.12 19.90
C ARG A 16 7.82 16.26 19.51
N PRO A 17 7.86 16.91 18.34
CA PRO A 17 6.61 17.51 17.86
C PRO A 17 5.54 16.42 17.85
N GLY A 18 4.29 16.79 18.10
CA GLY A 18 3.18 15.85 18.02
C GLY A 18 3.23 15.16 16.66
N LEU A 19 3.46 13.85 16.61
CA LEU A 19 3.46 13.07 15.37
C LEU A 19 2.19 13.31 14.56
N ALA A 20 1.07 13.51 15.26
CA ALA A 20 -0.20 13.91 14.68
C ALA A 20 -0.13 15.28 13.99
N THR A 21 0.49 16.28 14.62
CA THR A 21 0.68 17.62 14.04
C THR A 21 1.55 17.55 12.79
N LEU A 22 2.65 16.80 12.81
CA LEU A 22 3.52 16.69 11.63
C LEU A 22 2.91 15.83 10.53
N ALA A 23 2.15 14.79 10.87
CA ALA A 23 1.38 14.04 9.88
C ALA A 23 0.29 14.91 9.25
N ALA A 24 -0.41 15.71 10.05
CA ALA A 24 -1.37 16.70 9.56
C ALA A 24 -0.70 17.75 8.66
N CYS A 25 0.48 18.26 9.04
CA CYS A 25 1.26 19.15 8.18
C CYS A 25 1.71 18.47 6.90
N SER A 26 2.10 17.19 6.93
CA SER A 26 2.45 16.43 5.72
C SER A 26 1.24 16.24 4.80
N VAL A 27 0.08 15.87 5.35
CA VAL A 27 -1.16 15.73 4.57
C VAL A 27 -1.60 17.08 4.02
N ALA A 28 -1.60 18.13 4.83
CA ALA A 28 -1.93 19.48 4.39
C ALA A 28 -0.97 19.99 3.32
N ALA A 29 0.33 19.71 3.44
CA ALA A 29 1.32 20.03 2.42
C ALA A 29 1.08 19.23 1.14
N LEU A 30 0.79 17.93 1.22
CA LEU A 30 0.48 17.09 0.06
C LEU A 30 -0.78 17.60 -0.67
N ILE A 31 -1.86 17.86 0.06
CA ILE A 31 -3.10 18.39 -0.50
C ILE A 31 -2.85 19.78 -1.09
N GLY A 32 -2.20 20.68 -0.35
CA GLY A 32 -1.86 22.02 -0.83
C GLY A 32 -0.96 22.01 -2.07
N GLY A 33 -0.04 21.05 -2.19
CA GLY A 33 0.79 20.84 -3.37
C GLY A 33 0.02 20.29 -4.57
N GLY A 34 -1.01 19.48 -4.35
CA GLY A 34 -1.89 18.99 -5.42
C GLY A 34 -2.71 20.09 -6.09
N TYR A 35 -2.98 21.18 -5.37
CA TYR A 35 -3.67 22.37 -5.86
C TYR A 35 -2.71 23.53 -6.20
N ALA A 36 -1.40 23.31 -6.14
CA ALA A 36 -0.40 24.31 -6.47
C ALA A 36 -0.33 24.50 -7.99
N GLU A 37 -1.11 25.44 -8.53
CA GLU A 37 -1.03 25.80 -9.96
C GLU A 37 0.33 26.41 -10.34
N ARG A 38 1.07 26.94 -9.35
CA ARG A 38 2.38 27.56 -9.58
C ARG A 38 3.54 26.61 -9.23
N PRO A 39 4.60 26.55 -10.05
CA PRO A 39 5.75 25.68 -9.79
C PRO A 39 6.50 26.03 -8.50
N GLU A 40 6.50 27.30 -8.10
CA GLU A 40 7.13 27.80 -6.87
C GLU A 40 6.49 27.18 -5.61
N SER A 41 5.15 27.10 -5.58
CA SER A 41 4.41 26.46 -4.48
C SER A 41 4.70 24.97 -4.38
N ALA A 42 4.90 24.29 -5.51
CA ALA A 42 5.27 22.87 -5.50
C ALA A 42 6.65 22.67 -4.86
N VAL A 43 7.65 23.50 -5.18
CA VAL A 43 8.98 23.42 -4.56
C VAL A 43 8.92 23.63 -3.05
N ILE A 44 8.15 24.61 -2.57
CA ILE A 44 7.98 24.88 -1.14
C ILE A 44 7.33 23.68 -0.44
N VAL A 45 6.30 23.09 -1.04
CA VAL A 45 5.62 21.90 -0.51
C VAL A 45 6.58 20.71 -0.45
N LEU A 46 7.29 20.41 -1.53
CA LEU A 46 8.27 19.32 -1.61
C LEU A 46 9.38 19.49 -0.58
N GLY A 47 9.94 20.69 -0.48
CA GLY A 47 10.96 21.04 0.51
C GLY A 47 10.45 20.87 1.94
N SER A 48 9.20 21.27 2.19
CA SER A 48 8.55 21.10 3.50
C SER A 48 8.34 19.63 3.84
N LEU A 49 7.92 18.80 2.89
CA LEU A 49 7.74 17.36 3.08
C LEU A 49 9.07 16.65 3.37
N VAL A 50 10.13 16.99 2.64
CA VAL A 50 11.47 16.48 2.92
C VAL A 50 11.94 16.90 4.30
N LEU A 51 11.73 18.17 4.68
CA LEU A 51 12.10 18.67 6.00
C LEU A 51 11.32 17.95 7.11
N ILE A 52 10.01 17.74 6.94
CA ILE A 52 9.20 16.95 7.89
C ILE A 52 9.71 15.51 7.97
N ALA A 53 10.08 14.89 6.85
CA ALA A 53 10.64 13.54 6.84
C ALA A 53 12.00 13.44 7.56
N ILE A 54 12.84 14.49 7.50
CA ILE A 54 14.08 14.59 8.27
C ILE A 54 13.80 14.77 9.76
N LEU A 55 12.87 15.66 10.11
CA LEU A 55 12.57 16.03 11.50
C LEU A 55 11.75 14.96 12.23
N SER A 56 10.85 14.28 11.52
CA SER A 56 9.96 13.25 12.04
C SER A 56 9.60 12.21 10.97
N PRO A 57 10.49 11.22 10.76
CA PRO A 57 10.25 10.13 9.82
C PRO A 57 8.93 9.39 10.06
N GLY A 58 8.54 9.22 11.32
CA GLY A 58 7.27 8.59 11.71
C GLY A 58 6.05 9.41 11.33
N GLY A 59 6.09 10.73 11.53
CA GLY A 59 5.03 11.64 11.13
C GLY A 59 4.87 11.69 9.61
N ALA A 60 5.98 11.80 8.89
CA ALA A 60 6.00 11.77 7.43
C ALA A 60 5.49 10.43 6.87
N LEU A 61 5.91 9.29 7.42
CA LEU A 61 5.39 7.98 7.04
C LEU A 61 3.88 7.87 7.26
N GLY A 62 3.38 8.37 8.41
CA GLY A 62 1.95 8.47 8.66
C GLY A 62 1.23 9.33 7.61
N GLY A 63 1.80 10.48 7.26
CA GLY A 63 1.28 11.36 6.21
C GLY A 63 1.21 10.68 4.83
N VAL A 64 2.27 9.95 4.45
CA VAL A 64 2.30 9.16 3.21
C VAL A 64 1.21 8.07 3.21
N ILE A 65 1.01 7.37 4.34
CA ILE A 65 -0.05 6.37 4.48
C ILE A 65 -1.44 7.02 4.35
N LEU A 66 -1.65 8.18 4.96
CA LEU A 66 -2.91 8.92 4.84
C LEU A 66 -3.14 9.47 3.43
N ALA A 67 -2.07 9.65 2.63
CA ALA A 67 -2.12 10.05 1.23
C ALA A 67 -2.22 8.89 0.25
N LEU A 68 -2.18 7.62 0.69
CA LEU A 68 -2.44 6.47 -0.18
C LEU A 68 -3.74 6.57 -1.02
N PRO A 69 -4.83 7.20 -0.52
CA PRO A 69 -6.03 7.39 -1.34
C PRO A 69 -5.79 8.17 -2.63
N THR A 70 -4.76 9.02 -2.70
CA THR A 70 -4.44 9.83 -3.89
C THR A 70 -3.51 9.14 -4.88
N ALA A 71 -3.20 7.83 -4.70
CA ALA A 71 -2.24 7.09 -5.53
C ALA A 71 -2.52 7.13 -7.04
N TYR A 72 -3.80 7.23 -7.42
CA TYR A 72 -4.23 7.15 -8.81
C TYR A 72 -4.63 8.50 -9.42
N THR A 73 -4.52 9.58 -8.65
CA THR A 73 -4.70 10.95 -9.13
C THR A 73 -3.35 11.48 -9.56
N LEU A 74 -3.13 11.58 -10.87
CA LEU A 74 -1.89 12.11 -11.42
C LEU A 74 -1.97 13.63 -11.53
N HIS A 75 -0.92 14.30 -11.08
CA HIS A 75 -0.73 15.73 -11.26
C HIS A 75 0.40 15.96 -12.26
N PRO A 76 0.28 16.93 -13.17
CA PRO A 76 1.34 17.26 -14.11
C PRO A 76 2.51 17.94 -13.40
N PHE A 77 3.73 17.48 -13.67
CA PHE A 77 5.00 18.10 -13.27
C PHE A 77 5.88 18.32 -14.52
N PRO A 78 6.91 19.19 -14.46
CA PRO A 78 7.78 19.47 -15.62
C PRO A 78 8.46 18.24 -16.23
N VAL A 79 8.69 17.19 -15.45
CA VAL A 79 9.39 15.96 -15.84
C VAL A 79 8.44 14.77 -16.07
N GLY A 80 7.12 14.98 -15.99
CA GLY A 80 6.12 13.93 -16.18
C GLY A 80 4.94 14.08 -15.24
N SER A 81 4.02 13.10 -15.24
CA SER A 81 2.89 13.10 -14.31
C SER A 81 3.15 12.17 -13.13
N PHE A 82 2.88 12.65 -11.92
CA PHE A 82 3.10 11.92 -10.68
C PHE A 82 1.91 12.07 -9.75
N SER A 83 1.62 11.02 -8.98
CA SER A 83 0.64 11.10 -7.91
C SER A 83 1.22 11.79 -6.68
N LEU A 84 0.34 12.36 -5.85
CA LEU A 84 0.75 12.91 -4.55
C LEU A 84 1.37 11.84 -3.64
N LEU A 85 0.97 10.57 -3.82
CA LEU A 85 1.58 9.45 -3.12
C LEU A 85 3.03 9.23 -3.58
N GLU A 86 3.29 9.17 -4.89
CA GLU A 86 4.65 9.01 -5.44
C GLU A 86 5.57 10.09 -4.89
N VAL A 87 5.11 11.35 -4.97
CA VAL A 87 5.81 12.51 -4.43
C VAL A 87 6.08 12.35 -2.94
N GLY A 88 5.08 11.97 -2.14
CA GLY A 88 5.21 11.74 -0.71
C GLY A 88 6.22 10.64 -0.38
N ILE A 89 6.19 9.51 -1.10
CA ILE A 89 7.14 8.40 -0.95
C ILE A 89 8.56 8.86 -1.29
N MET A 90 8.74 9.62 -2.37
CA MET A 90 10.05 10.15 -2.76
C MET A 90 10.60 11.11 -1.71
N CYS A 91 9.80 12.08 -1.24
CA CYS A 91 10.20 13.01 -0.18
C CYS A 91 10.55 12.28 1.12
N LEU A 92 9.75 11.27 1.49
CA LEU A 92 10.00 10.43 2.65
C LEU A 92 11.31 9.65 2.50
N ALA A 93 11.55 9.03 1.34
CA ALA A 93 12.77 8.28 1.06
C ALA A 93 14.02 9.18 1.10
N VAL A 94 13.94 10.38 0.51
CA VAL A 94 15.02 11.37 0.55
C VAL A 94 15.30 11.84 1.98
N GLY A 95 14.26 12.19 2.75
CA GLY A 95 14.43 12.66 4.12
C GLY A 95 14.98 11.59 5.06
N VAL A 96 14.51 10.35 4.93
CA VAL A 96 15.04 9.21 5.69
C VAL A 96 16.47 8.87 5.24
N GLY A 97 16.75 8.89 3.93
CA GLY A 97 18.08 8.70 3.37
C GLY A 97 19.09 9.72 3.90
N ALA A 98 18.74 11.01 3.90
CA ALA A 98 19.56 12.07 4.48
C ALA A 98 19.84 11.85 5.97
N THR A 99 18.83 11.39 6.73
CA THR A 99 18.97 11.05 8.15
C THR A 99 19.92 9.87 8.36
N VAL A 100 19.83 8.83 7.52
CA VAL A 100 20.72 7.66 7.56
C VAL A 100 22.16 8.06 7.23
N LEU A 101 22.37 8.84 6.16
CA LEU A 101 23.69 9.31 5.73
C LEU A 101 24.36 10.18 6.80
N ARG A 102 23.62 11.13 7.37
CA ARG A 102 24.11 11.99 8.48
C ARG A 102 24.49 11.19 9.73
N SER A 103 23.84 10.05 9.93
CA SER A 103 24.11 9.15 11.06
C SER A 103 25.30 8.21 10.84
N GLY A 104 25.97 8.31 9.68
CA GLY A 104 27.23 7.63 9.37
C GLY A 104 27.10 6.14 9.04
N TRP A 105 28.26 5.52 8.77
CA TRP A 105 28.39 4.16 8.21
C TRP A 105 27.65 3.07 8.99
N ARG A 106 27.62 3.15 10.32
CA ARG A 106 26.91 2.17 11.17
C ARG A 106 25.40 2.12 10.88
N SER A 107 24.82 3.26 10.50
CA SER A 107 23.39 3.38 10.16
C SER A 107 23.10 2.78 8.79
N ILE A 108 24.00 2.99 7.83
CA ILE A 108 23.95 2.37 6.51
C ILE A 108 24.05 0.84 6.63
N GLN A 109 25.00 0.34 7.42
CA GLN A 109 25.09 -1.11 7.70
C GLN A 109 23.84 -1.65 8.38
N ALA A 110 23.25 -0.89 9.30
CA ALA A 110 22.02 -1.29 9.98
C ALA A 110 20.82 -1.31 9.03
N ALA A 111 20.78 -0.41 8.04
CA ALA A 111 19.76 -0.38 7.00
C ALA A 111 19.94 -1.56 6.04
N TRP A 112 21.18 -1.84 5.62
CA TRP A 112 21.50 -3.00 4.79
C TRP A 112 21.09 -4.32 5.46
N ARG A 113 21.37 -4.46 6.76
CA ARG A 113 21.00 -5.66 7.54
C ARG A 113 19.51 -5.97 7.52
N VAL A 114 18.65 -4.94 7.46
CA VAL A 114 17.20 -5.16 7.36
C VAL A 114 16.85 -6.06 6.18
N TRP A 115 17.47 -5.77 5.04
CA TRP A 115 17.21 -6.49 3.79
C TRP A 115 17.93 -7.83 3.75
N SER A 116 19.18 -7.88 4.23
CA SER A 116 19.97 -9.12 4.24
C SER A 116 19.51 -10.13 5.28
N ASP A 117 18.88 -9.72 6.37
CA ASP A 117 18.39 -10.64 7.40
C ASP A 117 17.06 -11.31 7.00
N GLN A 118 16.42 -10.83 5.92
CA GLN A 118 15.12 -11.28 5.42
C GLN A 118 15.22 -11.89 4.01
N LEU A 119 16.29 -12.63 3.70
CA LEU A 119 16.54 -13.18 2.35
C LEU A 119 15.37 -13.98 1.78
N SER A 120 14.60 -14.68 2.63
CA SER A 120 13.40 -15.41 2.21
C SER A 120 12.32 -14.54 1.57
N ILE A 121 12.30 -13.24 1.87
CA ILE A 121 11.38 -12.24 1.32
C ILE A 121 12.10 -11.39 0.27
N THR A 122 13.32 -10.95 0.57
CA THR A 122 14.10 -10.05 -0.29
C THR A 122 14.47 -10.70 -1.63
N LEU A 123 14.81 -12.00 -1.65
CA LEU A 123 15.20 -12.68 -2.90
C LEU A 123 14.03 -12.81 -3.89
N PRO A 124 12.84 -13.31 -3.50
CA PRO A 124 11.68 -13.29 -4.39
C PRO A 124 11.33 -11.89 -4.90
N ALA A 125 11.36 -10.89 -4.03
CA ALA A 125 11.09 -9.50 -4.43
C ALA A 125 12.13 -9.02 -5.47
N ALA A 126 13.42 -9.27 -5.24
CA ALA A 126 14.48 -8.92 -6.18
C ALA A 126 14.33 -9.63 -7.53
N ALA A 127 13.93 -10.91 -7.52
CA ALA A 127 13.67 -11.68 -8.74
C ALA A 127 12.50 -11.08 -9.55
N ILE A 128 11.40 -10.67 -8.88
CA ILE A 128 10.27 -10.01 -9.54
C ILE A 128 10.69 -8.68 -10.15
N ILE A 129 11.47 -7.86 -9.44
CA ILE A 129 12.01 -6.59 -9.96
C ILE A 129 12.89 -6.84 -11.19
N ALA A 130 13.78 -7.83 -11.12
CA ALA A 130 14.66 -8.17 -12.22
C ALA A 130 13.85 -8.64 -13.44
N ALA A 131 12.86 -9.50 -13.24
CA ALA A 131 11.96 -9.96 -14.29
C ALA A 131 11.18 -8.80 -14.92
N ALA A 132 10.66 -7.87 -14.11
CA ALA A 132 9.98 -6.68 -14.60
C ALA A 132 10.91 -5.76 -15.38
N GLY A 133 12.16 -5.61 -14.95
CA GLY A 133 13.18 -4.83 -15.67
C GLY A 133 13.52 -5.44 -17.03
N VAL A 134 13.65 -6.77 -17.11
CA VAL A 134 13.87 -7.49 -18.38
C VAL A 134 12.65 -7.37 -19.30
N ALA A 135 11.43 -7.56 -18.76
CA ALA A 135 10.19 -7.38 -19.52
C ALA A 135 10.10 -5.95 -20.07
N PHE A 136 10.44 -4.94 -19.26
CA PHE A 136 10.43 -3.55 -19.70
C PHE A 136 11.49 -3.25 -20.77
N ALA A 137 12.69 -3.80 -20.64
CA ALA A 137 13.77 -3.61 -21.61
C ALA A 137 13.48 -4.26 -22.97
N THR A 138 12.58 -5.24 -23.01
CA THR A 138 12.18 -5.97 -24.22
C THR A 138 10.92 -5.40 -24.87
N LEU A 139 10.24 -4.43 -24.24
CA LEU A 139 9.07 -3.77 -24.84
C LEU A 139 9.48 -2.93 -26.07
N PRO A 140 8.67 -2.94 -27.14
CA PRO A 140 8.79 -1.99 -28.25
C PRO A 140 8.81 -0.53 -27.75
N ARG A 141 9.48 0.37 -28.48
CA ARG A 141 9.69 1.78 -28.07
C ARG A 141 8.45 2.67 -28.29
N ASP A 142 7.29 2.06 -28.41
CA ASP A 142 6.09 2.67 -28.94
C ASP A 142 5.27 3.28 -27.79
N ALA A 143 4.06 3.76 -28.08
CA ALA A 143 3.15 4.42 -27.12
C ALA A 143 2.86 3.60 -25.84
N GLU A 144 3.09 2.29 -25.84
CA GLU A 144 2.90 1.42 -24.68
C GLU A 144 3.99 1.58 -23.60
N ARG A 145 5.13 2.19 -23.92
CA ARG A 145 6.26 2.29 -22.99
C ARG A 145 5.96 3.18 -21.79
N ASP A 146 5.22 4.27 -21.98
CA ASP A 146 4.83 5.19 -20.90
C ASP A 146 3.84 4.54 -19.94
N VAL A 147 2.90 3.75 -20.49
CA VAL A 147 1.96 2.95 -19.70
C VAL A 147 2.73 1.89 -18.90
N ALA A 148 3.65 1.16 -19.53
CA ALA A 148 4.46 0.16 -18.85
C ALA A 148 5.35 0.76 -17.75
N LEU A 149 5.95 1.94 -17.98
CA LEU A 149 6.71 2.66 -16.96
C LEU A 149 5.83 3.02 -15.78
N ARG A 150 4.64 3.56 -16.03
CA ARG A 150 3.67 3.88 -14.98
C ARG A 150 3.32 2.64 -14.16
N GLU A 151 3.00 1.53 -14.82
CA GLU A 151 2.67 0.28 -14.15
C GLU A 151 3.82 -0.22 -13.27
N ILE A 152 5.06 -0.20 -13.76
CA ILE A 152 6.23 -0.59 -12.98
C ILE A 152 6.41 0.32 -11.76
N ARG A 153 6.21 1.64 -11.91
CA ARG A 153 6.32 2.59 -10.81
C ARG A 153 5.29 2.28 -9.71
N VAL A 154 4.01 2.17 -10.09
CA VAL A 154 2.89 2.02 -9.15
C VAL A 154 2.81 0.62 -8.53
N THR A 155 3.13 -0.42 -9.29
CA THR A 155 2.98 -1.82 -8.83
C THR A 155 4.21 -2.36 -8.12
N LEU A 156 5.42 -1.89 -8.49
CA LEU A 156 6.68 -2.40 -7.96
C LEU A 156 7.42 -1.33 -7.16
N MET A 157 7.82 -0.23 -7.80
CA MET A 157 8.75 0.72 -7.19
C MET A 157 8.16 1.38 -5.94
N GLU A 158 6.92 1.90 -6.03
CA GLU A 158 6.23 2.54 -4.92
C GLU A 158 6.13 1.64 -3.68
N PRO A 159 5.55 0.41 -3.76
CA PRO A 159 5.50 -0.50 -2.61
C PRO A 159 6.88 -0.85 -2.06
N LEU A 160 7.89 -1.05 -2.92
CA LEU A 160 9.23 -1.43 -2.48
C LEU A 160 9.95 -0.31 -1.74
N ILE A 161 9.87 0.92 -2.25
CA ILE A 161 10.45 2.09 -1.61
C ILE A 161 9.74 2.34 -0.28
N LEU A 162 8.40 2.33 -0.28
CA LEU A 162 7.60 2.51 0.93
C LEU A 162 7.92 1.43 1.97
N PHE A 163 7.98 0.16 1.57
CA PHE A 163 8.32 -0.95 2.45
C PHE A 163 9.73 -0.79 3.02
N GLY A 164 10.72 -0.49 2.18
CA GLY A 164 12.09 -0.24 2.58
C GLY A 164 12.23 0.86 3.62
N VAL A 165 11.58 2.00 3.37
CA VAL A 165 11.60 3.13 4.30
C VAL A 165 10.82 2.80 5.57
N ALA A 166 9.67 2.15 5.47
CA ALA A 166 8.88 1.72 6.61
C ALA A 166 9.69 0.80 7.55
N LEU A 167 10.48 -0.14 7.02
CA LEU A 167 11.33 -0.99 7.85
C LEU A 167 12.39 -0.21 8.64
N LEU A 168 12.88 0.92 8.11
CA LEU A 168 13.82 1.79 8.81
C LEU A 168 13.12 2.64 9.88
N VAL A 169 11.96 3.20 9.54
CA VAL A 169 11.20 4.13 10.40
C VAL A 169 10.47 3.41 11.54
N MET A 170 9.85 2.26 11.26
CA MET A 170 9.04 1.48 12.23
C MET A 170 9.88 0.71 13.27
N ARG A 171 11.20 0.88 13.28
CA ARG A 171 12.07 0.45 14.38
C ARG A 171 11.72 1.15 15.68
N ASP A 172 11.32 2.42 15.58
CA ASP A 172 10.81 3.16 16.72
C ASP A 172 9.36 2.71 17.05
N PRO A 173 9.06 2.31 18.30
CA PRO A 173 7.73 1.83 18.68
C PRO A 173 6.61 2.86 18.48
N LEU A 174 6.90 4.15 18.64
CA LEU A 174 5.91 5.21 18.51
C LEU A 174 5.61 5.46 17.03
N SER A 175 6.62 5.58 16.18
CA SER A 175 6.47 5.67 14.72
C SER A 175 5.72 4.45 14.16
N ARG A 176 6.05 3.25 14.65
CA ARG A 176 5.32 2.03 14.30
C ARG A 176 3.86 2.14 14.71
N ARG A 177 3.56 2.43 15.98
CA ARG A 177 2.17 2.60 16.43
C ARG A 177 1.41 3.62 15.59
N TRP A 178 2.04 4.74 15.27
CA TRP A 178 1.43 5.81 14.49
C TRP A 178 1.10 5.39 13.06
N ALA A 179 2.07 4.87 12.32
CA ALA A 179 1.87 4.41 10.96
C ALA A 179 0.77 3.33 10.87
N TRP A 180 0.70 2.45 11.88
CA TRP A 180 -0.35 1.45 11.99
C TRP A 180 -1.73 2.08 12.23
N VAL A 181 -1.85 3.02 13.17
CA VAL A 181 -3.10 3.75 13.40
C VAL A 181 -3.55 4.45 12.12
N CYS A 182 -2.64 5.11 11.40
CA CYS A 182 -2.93 5.72 10.10
C CYS A 182 -3.47 4.69 9.11
N ALA A 183 -2.79 3.54 8.94
CA ALA A 183 -3.18 2.50 7.98
C ALA A 183 -4.56 1.90 8.29
N VAL A 184 -4.82 1.55 9.55
CA VAL A 184 -6.11 1.00 9.98
C VAL A 184 -7.22 2.04 9.81
N THR A 185 -6.98 3.28 10.23
CA THR A 185 -7.99 4.34 10.18
C THR A 185 -8.35 4.67 8.74
N ILE A 186 -7.37 4.91 7.88
CA ILE A 186 -7.65 5.28 6.48
C ILE A 186 -8.29 4.12 5.71
N GLY A 187 -7.83 2.88 5.93
CA GLY A 187 -8.45 1.70 5.35
C GLY A 187 -9.91 1.56 5.76
N ALA A 188 -10.21 1.72 7.06
CA ALA A 188 -11.58 1.64 7.57
C ALA A 188 -12.48 2.77 7.03
N VAL A 189 -11.99 4.01 6.97
CA VAL A 189 -12.74 5.15 6.44
C VAL A 189 -13.09 4.95 4.96
N ILE A 190 -12.12 4.55 4.14
CA ILE A 190 -12.34 4.31 2.71
C ILE A 190 -13.23 3.07 2.49
N GLY A 191 -13.06 2.00 3.27
CA GLY A 191 -13.92 0.81 3.22
C GLY A 191 -15.37 1.10 3.61
N ALA A 192 -15.57 1.94 4.64
CA ALA A 192 -16.90 2.45 5.01
C ALA A 192 -17.48 3.32 3.89
N GLY A 193 -16.70 4.23 3.31
CA GLY A 193 -17.12 5.07 2.18
C GLY A 193 -17.55 4.24 0.97
N ALA A 194 -16.81 3.18 0.63
CA ALA A 194 -17.17 2.22 -0.42
C ALA A 194 -18.49 1.50 -0.12
N SER A 195 -18.71 1.14 1.15
CA SER A 195 -19.96 0.50 1.60
C SER A 195 -21.15 1.45 1.48
N VAL A 196 -20.98 2.70 1.92
CA VAL A 196 -22.01 3.75 1.78
C VAL A 196 -22.30 4.02 0.30
N GLN A 197 -21.28 4.08 -0.56
CA GLN A 197 -21.45 4.32 -1.99
C GLN A 197 -22.41 3.30 -2.62
N VAL A 198 -22.16 2.00 -2.41
CA VAL A 198 -22.96 0.95 -3.04
C VAL A 198 -24.30 0.75 -2.34
N LEU A 199 -24.32 0.64 -1.00
CA LEU A 199 -25.56 0.36 -0.26
C LEU A 199 -26.52 1.55 -0.23
N GLY A 200 -25.98 2.78 -0.30
CA GLY A 200 -26.76 4.00 -0.38
C GLY A 200 -27.22 4.35 -1.79
N GLY A 201 -26.83 3.58 -2.81
CA GLY A 201 -27.18 3.86 -4.21
C GLY A 201 -26.52 5.13 -4.77
N PHE A 202 -25.40 5.58 -4.20
CA PHE A 202 -24.67 6.78 -4.66
C PHE A 202 -23.77 6.51 -5.89
N GLY A 203 -24.06 5.45 -6.63
CA GLY A 203 -23.37 5.07 -7.86
C GLY A 203 -22.23 4.06 -7.66
N GLY A 204 -21.34 4.04 -8.64
CA GLY A 204 -20.30 3.02 -8.81
C GLY A 204 -20.16 2.66 -10.28
N VAL A 205 -19.33 1.67 -10.58
CA VAL A 205 -19.21 1.14 -11.96
C VAL A 205 -20.12 -0.07 -12.09
N GLU A 206 -21.06 0.00 -13.03
CA GLU A 206 -21.97 -1.11 -13.31
C GLU A 206 -21.26 -2.22 -14.07
N SER A 207 -21.51 -3.46 -13.68
CA SER A 207 -21.01 -4.66 -14.35
C SER A 207 -22.13 -5.70 -14.39
N GLY A 208 -22.92 -5.63 -15.46
CA GLY A 208 -24.16 -6.40 -15.57
C GLY A 208 -25.18 -5.94 -14.53
N VAL A 209 -25.63 -6.85 -13.66
CA VAL A 209 -26.64 -6.57 -12.61
C VAL A 209 -26.01 -6.07 -11.31
N LEU A 210 -24.68 -6.00 -11.23
CA LEU A 210 -23.96 -5.64 -10.01
C LEU A 210 -23.31 -4.26 -10.12
N THR A 211 -23.47 -3.45 -9.07
CA THR A 211 -22.74 -2.19 -8.90
C THR A 211 -21.45 -2.46 -8.13
N ARG A 212 -20.32 -2.04 -8.69
CA ARG A 212 -18.99 -2.21 -8.09
C ARG A 212 -18.54 -0.90 -7.43
N ALA A 213 -18.09 -0.99 -6.18
CA ALA A 213 -17.55 0.15 -5.47
C ALA A 213 -16.25 0.65 -6.13
N THR A 214 -16.16 1.96 -6.30
CA THR A 214 -14.95 2.65 -6.78
C THR A 214 -14.41 3.64 -5.77
N GLY A 215 -15.24 4.10 -4.83
CA GLY A 215 -14.90 5.11 -3.84
C GLY A 215 -14.43 6.39 -4.53
N ILE A 216 -13.24 6.84 -4.17
CA ILE A 216 -12.59 8.02 -4.77
C ILE A 216 -11.73 7.69 -6.00
N TYR A 217 -11.66 6.41 -6.39
CA TYR A 217 -10.83 5.95 -7.48
C TYR A 217 -11.62 5.83 -8.78
N SER A 218 -10.94 5.92 -9.92
CA SER A 218 -11.59 5.79 -11.23
C SER A 218 -12.03 4.36 -11.54
N HIS A 219 -11.39 3.34 -10.94
CA HIS A 219 -11.63 1.93 -11.26
C HIS A 219 -11.73 1.07 -9.97
N PRO A 220 -12.66 0.10 -9.90
CA PRO A 220 -12.87 -0.72 -8.70
C PRO A 220 -11.64 -1.52 -8.27
N ASN A 221 -10.79 -1.93 -9.21
CA ASN A 221 -9.55 -2.66 -8.87
C ASN A 221 -8.55 -1.79 -8.09
N ASN A 222 -8.51 -0.48 -8.33
CA ASN A 222 -7.60 0.43 -7.64
C ASN A 222 -8.01 0.59 -6.17
N LEU A 223 -9.32 0.72 -5.93
CA LEU A 223 -9.88 0.67 -4.57
C LEU A 223 -9.53 -0.65 -3.87
N ALA A 224 -9.68 -1.77 -4.57
CA ALA A 224 -9.40 -3.09 -4.03
C ALA A 224 -7.92 -3.26 -3.63
N LEU A 225 -7.00 -2.85 -4.52
CA LEU A 225 -5.55 -2.86 -4.27
C LEU A 225 -5.15 -1.96 -3.09
N PHE A 226 -5.85 -0.85 -2.88
CA PHE A 226 -5.62 -0.02 -1.71
C PHE A 226 -6.13 -0.70 -0.41
N LEU A 227 -7.36 -1.21 -0.43
CA LEU A 227 -7.98 -1.82 0.74
C LEU A 227 -7.30 -3.13 1.14
N GLU A 228 -6.83 -3.96 0.20
CA GLU A 228 -6.06 -5.17 0.53
C GLU A 228 -4.77 -4.82 1.29
N ARG A 229 -4.06 -3.76 0.87
CA ARG A 229 -2.77 -3.35 1.47
C ARG A 229 -2.99 -2.86 2.89
N THR A 230 -3.99 -1.99 3.09
CA THR A 230 -4.34 -1.50 4.42
C THR A 230 -4.87 -2.62 5.32
N PHE A 231 -5.64 -3.56 4.77
CA PHE A 231 -6.14 -4.72 5.51
C PHE A 231 -5.00 -5.62 5.97
N LEU A 232 -4.09 -6.01 5.07
CA LEU A 232 -2.94 -6.86 5.39
C LEU A 232 -1.98 -6.18 6.37
N LEU A 233 -1.86 -4.85 6.31
CA LEU A 233 -1.17 -4.08 7.33
C LEU A 233 -1.92 -4.09 8.66
N SER A 234 -3.25 -4.07 8.70
CA SER A 234 -4.02 -4.10 9.96
C SER A 234 -4.09 -5.49 10.62
N LEU A 235 -4.01 -6.56 9.82
CA LEU A 235 -4.27 -7.94 10.24
C LEU A 235 -3.41 -8.43 11.41
N PRO A 236 -2.08 -8.21 11.46
CA PRO A 236 -1.30 -8.67 12.61
C PRO A 236 -1.74 -8.03 13.93
N MET A 237 -2.27 -6.80 13.92
CA MET A 237 -2.81 -6.18 15.15
C MET A 237 -4.11 -6.81 15.58
N LEU A 238 -4.99 -7.12 14.64
CA LEU A 238 -6.21 -7.86 14.93
C LEU A 238 -5.89 -9.19 15.62
N LEU A 239 -4.88 -9.91 15.12
CA LEU A 239 -4.46 -11.20 15.67
C LEU A 239 -3.79 -11.08 17.04
N VAL A 240 -3.04 -10.02 17.30
CA VAL A 240 -2.40 -9.76 18.60
C VAL A 240 -3.39 -9.18 19.63
N ARG A 241 -4.44 -8.48 19.17
CA ARG A 241 -5.47 -7.85 20.01
C ARG A 241 -6.87 -8.30 19.59
N PRO A 242 -7.18 -9.60 19.69
CA PRO A 242 -8.45 -10.15 19.19
C PRO A 242 -9.68 -9.70 19.99
N ARG A 243 -9.49 -9.05 21.14
CA ARG A 243 -10.58 -8.53 21.99
C ARG A 243 -10.94 -7.06 21.73
N ASP A 244 -10.26 -6.41 20.78
CA ASP A 244 -10.54 -5.01 20.46
C ASP A 244 -11.64 -4.93 19.39
N PRO A 245 -12.90 -4.58 19.76
CA PRO A 245 -14.01 -4.57 18.82
C PRO A 245 -13.82 -3.51 17.72
N LEU A 246 -13.07 -2.43 17.99
CA LEU A 246 -12.81 -1.39 17.01
C LEU A 246 -11.88 -1.89 15.90
N LEU A 247 -10.90 -2.74 16.23
CA LEU A 247 -10.05 -3.37 15.22
C LEU A 247 -10.84 -4.35 14.34
N TRP A 248 -11.75 -5.13 14.94
CA TRP A 248 -12.64 -6.01 14.18
C TRP A 248 -13.57 -5.24 13.27
N LEU A 249 -14.17 -4.15 13.77
CA LEU A 249 -14.99 -3.26 12.95
C LEU A 249 -14.18 -2.67 11.80
N ALA A 250 -12.99 -2.12 12.08
CA ALA A 250 -12.11 -1.55 11.05
C ALA A 250 -11.69 -2.58 10.00
N ALA A 251 -11.34 -3.80 10.40
CA ALA A 251 -11.01 -4.89 9.49
C ALA A 251 -12.23 -5.35 8.67
N GLY A 252 -13.40 -5.43 9.30
CA GLY A 252 -14.67 -5.77 8.64
C GLY A 252 -15.06 -4.75 7.58
N LEU A 253 -14.91 -3.45 7.87
CA LEU A 253 -15.17 -2.37 6.91
C LEU A 253 -14.24 -2.43 5.69
N GLN A 254 -12.96 -2.75 5.91
CA GLN A 254 -12.00 -2.94 4.82
C GLN A 254 -12.38 -4.15 3.96
N LEU A 255 -12.67 -5.29 4.58
CA LEU A 255 -13.09 -6.51 3.87
C LEU A 255 -14.41 -6.30 3.11
N ALA A 256 -15.38 -5.60 3.70
CA ALA A 256 -16.63 -5.24 3.04
C ALA A 256 -16.36 -4.37 1.79
N GLY A 257 -15.51 -3.34 1.91
CA GLY A 257 -15.10 -2.54 0.77
C GLY A 257 -14.42 -3.37 -0.33
N ILE A 258 -13.51 -4.29 0.03
CA ILE A 258 -12.88 -5.22 -0.93
C ILE A 258 -13.94 -6.08 -1.62
N ALA A 259 -14.88 -6.67 -0.88
CA ALA A 259 -15.93 -7.51 -1.43
C ALA A 259 -16.80 -6.73 -2.44
N LEU A 260 -17.16 -5.48 -2.12
CA LEU A 260 -17.96 -4.61 -2.98
C LEU A 260 -17.25 -4.16 -4.26
N THR A 261 -15.93 -4.33 -4.36
CA THR A 261 -15.20 -4.10 -5.62
C THR A 261 -15.36 -5.25 -6.61
N PHE A 262 -15.78 -6.44 -6.14
CA PHE A 262 -15.80 -7.70 -6.88
C PHE A 262 -14.46 -8.02 -7.60
N SER A 263 -13.34 -7.56 -7.04
CA SER A 263 -12.02 -7.78 -7.63
C SER A 263 -11.47 -9.17 -7.30
N ARG A 264 -11.45 -10.06 -8.30
CA ARG A 264 -10.87 -11.42 -8.16
C ARG A 264 -9.41 -11.38 -7.72
N GLY A 265 -8.64 -10.43 -8.29
CA GLY A 265 -7.22 -10.24 -7.95
C GLY A 265 -7.03 -9.87 -6.49
N ALA A 266 -7.85 -8.96 -5.96
CA ALA A 266 -7.75 -8.54 -4.57
C ALA A 266 -8.13 -9.66 -3.59
N VAL A 267 -9.16 -10.46 -3.90
CA VAL A 267 -9.52 -11.62 -3.07
C VAL A 267 -8.37 -12.62 -3.01
N LEU A 268 -7.74 -12.93 -4.15
CA LEU A 268 -6.57 -13.81 -4.20
C LEU A 268 -5.42 -13.23 -3.38
N ALA A 269 -5.11 -11.95 -3.55
CA ALA A 269 -4.03 -11.27 -2.84
C ALA A 269 -4.25 -11.22 -1.33
N VAL A 270 -5.49 -10.97 -0.87
CA VAL A 270 -5.86 -11.04 0.54
C VAL A 270 -5.67 -12.46 1.08
N CYS A 271 -6.13 -13.49 0.38
CA CYS A 271 -5.96 -14.88 0.81
C CYS A 271 -4.47 -15.26 0.94
N VAL A 272 -3.66 -14.95 -0.07
CA VAL A 272 -2.22 -15.20 -0.06
C VAL A 272 -1.55 -14.40 1.06
N GLY A 273 -1.88 -13.11 1.20
CA GLY A 273 -1.32 -12.23 2.21
C GLY A 273 -1.65 -12.66 3.64
N VAL A 274 -2.90 -13.06 3.90
CA VAL A 274 -3.33 -13.65 5.18
C VAL A 274 -2.52 -14.92 5.45
N GLY A 275 -2.35 -15.79 4.46
CA GLY A 275 -1.53 -16.99 4.58
C GLY A 275 -0.09 -16.69 4.97
N VAL A 276 0.54 -15.70 4.32
CA VAL A 276 1.89 -15.23 4.64
C VAL A 276 1.96 -14.67 6.06
N VAL A 277 1.01 -13.81 6.46
CA VAL A 277 0.97 -13.25 7.81
C VAL A 277 0.84 -14.35 8.87
N LEU A 278 -0.06 -15.31 8.68
CA LEU A 278 -0.23 -16.44 9.60
C LEU A 278 1.02 -17.32 9.68
N LEU A 279 1.70 -17.55 8.55
CA LEU A 279 2.96 -18.29 8.51
C LEU A 279 4.06 -17.55 9.30
N LEU A 280 4.20 -16.23 9.10
CA LEU A 280 5.18 -15.39 9.79
C LEU A 280 4.90 -15.30 11.30
N LEU A 281 3.64 -15.32 11.71
CA LEU A 281 3.24 -15.35 13.12
C LEU A 281 3.31 -16.75 13.74
N GLY A 282 3.69 -17.78 12.98
CA GLY A 282 3.76 -19.16 13.45
C GLY A 282 2.39 -19.82 13.71
N MET A 283 1.30 -19.21 13.22
CA MET A 283 -0.08 -19.65 13.43
C MET A 283 -0.50 -20.76 12.45
N ARG A 284 0.27 -21.85 12.41
CA ARG A 284 0.13 -22.93 11.41
C ARG A 284 -1.24 -23.63 11.44
N VAL A 285 -1.89 -23.71 12.60
CA VAL A 285 -3.24 -24.31 12.72
C VAL A 285 -4.27 -23.47 11.96
N TRP A 286 -4.23 -22.14 12.14
CA TRP A 286 -5.10 -21.21 11.44
C TRP A 286 -4.80 -21.16 9.94
N LEU A 287 -3.54 -21.31 9.55
CA LEU A 287 -3.16 -21.45 8.14
C LEU A 287 -3.82 -22.69 7.52
N LYS A 288 -3.72 -23.86 8.17
CA LYS A 288 -4.35 -25.10 7.68
C LYS A 288 -5.87 -24.97 7.60
N ALA A 289 -6.50 -24.40 8.63
CA ALA A 289 -7.94 -24.14 8.64
C ALA A 289 -8.33 -23.18 7.50
N GLY A 290 -7.59 -22.09 7.31
CA GLY A 290 -7.82 -21.12 6.23
C GLY A 290 -7.67 -21.75 4.85
N VAL A 291 -6.65 -22.60 4.64
CA VAL A 291 -6.47 -23.34 3.38
C VAL A 291 -7.64 -24.30 3.15
N ALA A 292 -8.09 -25.04 4.17
CA ALA A 292 -9.24 -25.94 4.04
C ALA A 292 -10.52 -25.18 3.69
N VAL A 293 -10.78 -24.03 4.33
CA VAL A 293 -11.93 -23.17 4.02
C VAL A 293 -11.82 -22.60 2.60
N ALA A 294 -10.65 -22.11 2.19
CA ALA A 294 -10.43 -21.58 0.85
C ALA A 294 -10.60 -22.64 -0.24
N LEU A 295 -10.11 -23.87 -0.01
CA LEU A 295 -10.33 -25.00 -0.92
C LEU A 295 -11.80 -25.40 -0.98
N GLY A 296 -12.48 -25.47 0.17
CA GLY A 296 -13.92 -25.77 0.22
C GLY A 296 -14.75 -24.72 -0.50
N ALA A 297 -14.54 -23.43 -0.20
CA ALA A 297 -15.21 -22.33 -0.87
C ALA A 297 -14.87 -22.26 -2.37
N GLY A 298 -13.61 -22.51 -2.73
CA GLY A 298 -13.16 -22.58 -4.12
C GLY A 298 -13.80 -23.73 -4.89
N ALA A 299 -13.95 -24.91 -4.28
CA ALA A 299 -14.63 -26.04 -4.87
C ALA A 299 -16.14 -25.77 -5.08
N VAL A 300 -16.80 -25.17 -4.09
CA VAL A 300 -18.22 -24.75 -4.21
C VAL A 300 -18.37 -23.69 -5.31
N PHE A 301 -17.52 -22.67 -5.31
CA PHE A 301 -17.54 -21.63 -6.34
C PHE A 301 -17.26 -22.20 -7.73
N PHE A 302 -16.31 -23.11 -7.87
CA PHE A 302 -16.02 -23.80 -9.12
C PHE A 302 -17.21 -24.64 -9.59
N ALA A 303 -17.90 -25.34 -8.69
CA ALA A 303 -19.08 -26.13 -9.03
C ALA A 303 -20.24 -25.24 -9.53
N ILE A 304 -20.45 -24.07 -8.92
CA ILE A 304 -21.55 -23.16 -9.27
C ILE A 304 -21.22 -22.27 -10.47
N SER A 305 -19.96 -21.84 -10.62
CA SER A 305 -19.52 -20.88 -11.63
C SER A 305 -18.65 -21.50 -12.71
N ARG A 306 -18.78 -22.81 -12.93
CA ARG A 306 -17.94 -23.58 -13.87
C ARG A 306 -17.88 -22.93 -15.25
N GLU A 307 -19.02 -22.51 -15.79
CA GLU A 307 -19.13 -21.88 -17.11
C GLU A 307 -18.39 -20.54 -17.17
N ARG A 308 -18.52 -19.69 -16.14
CA ARG A 308 -17.84 -18.39 -16.05
C ARG A 308 -16.34 -18.47 -15.76
N LEU A 309 -15.88 -19.58 -15.19
CA LEU A 309 -14.46 -19.81 -14.91
C LEU A 309 -13.73 -20.44 -16.09
N LEU A 310 -14.43 -21.26 -16.88
CA LEU A 310 -13.92 -21.87 -18.10
C LEU A 310 -14.04 -20.93 -19.31
N ASP A 311 -14.93 -19.93 -19.25
CA ASP A 311 -14.95 -18.80 -20.17
C ASP A 311 -13.82 -17.81 -19.83
N MET A 312 -12.59 -18.19 -20.21
CA MET A 312 -11.39 -17.35 -20.06
C MET A 312 -11.28 -16.25 -21.13
N GLY A 313 -12.41 -15.67 -21.55
CA GLY A 313 -12.44 -14.48 -22.41
C GLY A 313 -12.31 -14.78 -23.91
N GLY A 314 -12.97 -15.83 -24.40
CA GLY A 314 -12.91 -16.24 -25.80
C GLY A 314 -14.24 -16.06 -26.54
N SER A 315 -14.56 -14.85 -26.99
CA SER A 315 -15.32 -14.61 -28.24
C SER A 315 -15.65 -13.12 -28.54
N GLY A 316 -15.46 -12.19 -27.60
CA GLY A 316 -15.75 -10.76 -27.82
C GLY A 316 -14.51 -9.95 -28.21
N SER A 317 -14.62 -9.12 -29.25
CA SER A 317 -13.56 -8.38 -29.95
C SER A 317 -12.76 -7.32 -29.16
N GLU A 318 -12.80 -7.30 -27.83
CA GLU A 318 -11.93 -6.47 -27.00
C GLU A 318 -11.55 -7.22 -25.73
N PRO A 319 -10.25 -7.50 -25.51
CA PRO A 319 -9.80 -8.03 -24.24
C PRO A 319 -10.22 -7.07 -23.13
N THR A 320 -10.93 -7.58 -22.12
CA THR A 320 -11.32 -6.85 -20.89
C THR A 320 -10.19 -6.05 -20.25
N ARG A 321 -8.93 -6.34 -20.59
CA ARG A 321 -7.74 -5.55 -20.22
C ARG A 321 -7.79 -4.10 -20.71
N PHE A 322 -8.42 -3.81 -21.84
CA PHE A 322 -8.52 -2.45 -22.39
C PHE A 322 -9.69 -1.67 -21.80
N ALA A 323 -10.70 -2.34 -21.24
CA ALA A 323 -11.80 -1.70 -20.51
C ALA A 323 -11.43 -1.36 -19.04
N ILE A 324 -10.25 -1.78 -18.56
CA ILE A 324 -9.73 -1.45 -17.22
C ILE A 324 -9.11 -0.04 -17.21
N TRP A 325 -8.89 0.58 -18.37
CA TRP A 325 -8.13 1.82 -18.53
C TRP A 325 -8.88 2.88 -19.35
#